data_AF-A0A1G3PX62-F1
#
_entry.id   AF-A0A1G3PX62-F1
#
_cell.length_a   1.000
_cell.length_b   1.000
_cell.length_c   1.000
_cell.angle_alpha   90.00
_cell.angle_beta   90.00
_cell.angle_gamma   90.00
#
_symmetry.space_group_name_H-M   'P 1'
#
loop_
_entity.id
_entity.type
_entity.pdbx_description
1 polymer ?
#
loop_
_entity_poly.entity_id
_entity_poly.type
_entity_poly.pdbx_seq_one_letter_code
_entity_poly.pdbx_strand_id
1 'polypeptide(L)'
;MKKLLCLLLIFSVTSCSLSRLVVRVTHPLILGVQKSCLEEKNIMFAEQAFPGLIKLAEGIFYTEPSSVFYASKLAFLYGAYCFAYLDETPFDEFDRNSEFKKQQILDFYRRSKYFALQALSLKHKNCQADLYDKTRIDKFLLSVKNSESEALFWLCFSWAMEIFTSLEDPKALSELWIIEKLALHSSRIDPEYFCGGAFSILAAYWGARSDLLGGSSEKAREFYSRALEYNKNRSLIPHYVNMRYISIVKENASEFEDLAANISNFNAGSSDTALINEVIKKKAVSLFSKKDNFF
;
A
#
# COMPACT_ATOMS: atom_id res chain seq x y z
N MET A 1 11.95 54.37 -3.72
CA MET A 1 12.56 53.05 -3.42
C MET A 1 11.82 52.24 -2.35
N LYS A 2 11.53 52.78 -1.14
CA LYS A 2 10.76 52.03 -0.10
C LYS A 2 9.37 51.52 -0.53
N LYS A 3 8.59 52.30 -1.31
CA LYS A 3 7.28 51.87 -1.83
C LYS A 3 7.36 50.76 -2.89
N LEU A 4 8.42 50.75 -3.70
CA LEU A 4 8.66 49.71 -4.71
C LEU A 4 9.10 48.39 -4.06
N LEU A 5 9.89 48.48 -2.98
CA LEU A 5 10.30 47.34 -2.16
C LEU A 5 9.11 46.70 -1.43
N CYS A 6 8.17 47.51 -0.93
CA CYS A 6 6.92 47.01 -0.32
C CYS A 6 6.00 46.34 -1.35
N LEU A 7 5.91 46.85 -2.58
CA LEU A 7 5.11 46.24 -3.65
C LEU A 7 5.69 44.87 -4.06
N LEU A 8 7.01 44.78 -4.21
CA LEU A 8 7.73 43.53 -4.50
C LEU A 8 7.59 42.48 -3.38
N LEU A 9 7.52 42.92 -2.12
CA LEU A 9 7.25 42.04 -0.96
C LEU A 9 5.81 41.52 -0.91
N ILE A 10 4.83 42.25 -1.43
CA ILE A 10 3.43 41.79 -1.49
C ILE A 10 3.27 40.72 -2.58
N PHE A 11 3.92 40.88 -3.74
CA PHE A 11 3.86 39.90 -4.83
C PHE A 11 4.55 38.56 -4.51
N SER A 12 5.59 38.55 -3.68
CA SER A 12 6.27 37.31 -3.28
C SER A 12 5.44 36.45 -2.32
N VAL A 13 4.64 37.07 -1.45
CA VAL A 13 3.76 36.33 -0.50
C VAL A 13 2.50 35.78 -1.19
N THR A 14 2.02 36.44 -2.26
CA THR A 14 0.85 35.95 -3.02
C THR A 14 1.15 34.75 -3.91
N SER A 15 2.40 34.56 -4.34
CA SER A 15 2.78 33.46 -5.23
C SER A 15 2.59 32.08 -4.57
N CYS A 16 3.05 31.91 -3.33
CA CYS A 16 2.83 30.70 -2.54
C CYS A 16 1.35 30.48 -2.17
N SER A 17 0.56 31.55 -2.11
CA SER A 17 -0.88 31.43 -1.86
C SER A 17 -1.64 30.98 -3.10
N LEU A 18 -1.19 31.39 -4.30
CA LEU A 18 -1.82 31.03 -5.56
C LEU A 18 -1.51 29.58 -5.95
N SER A 19 -0.27 29.11 -5.78
CA SER A 19 0.08 27.69 -5.99
C SER A 19 -0.79 26.77 -5.12
N ARG A 20 -0.90 27.06 -3.83
CA ARG A 20 -1.76 26.32 -2.89
C ARG A 20 -3.21 26.30 -3.30
N LEU A 21 -3.74 27.43 -3.78
CA LEU A 21 -5.12 27.50 -4.24
C LEU A 21 -5.34 26.63 -5.48
N VAL A 22 -4.46 26.74 -6.48
CA VAL A 22 -4.50 25.94 -7.71
C VAL A 22 -4.43 24.44 -7.39
N VAL A 23 -3.54 24.03 -6.49
CA VAL A 23 -3.41 22.63 -6.05
C VAL A 23 -4.66 22.16 -5.29
N ARG A 24 -5.28 23.03 -4.49
CA ARG A 24 -6.47 22.65 -3.71
C ARG A 24 -7.70 22.47 -4.60
N VAL A 25 -7.88 23.31 -5.63
CA VAL A 25 -9.03 23.18 -6.55
C VAL A 25 -8.96 21.91 -7.41
N THR A 26 -7.79 21.28 -7.54
CA THR A 26 -7.63 20.00 -8.23
C THR A 26 -7.89 18.77 -7.35
N HIS A 27 -8.09 18.92 -6.03
CA HIS A 27 -8.37 17.76 -5.15
C HIS A 27 -9.60 16.95 -5.58
N PRO A 28 -10.78 17.56 -5.86
CA PRO A 28 -11.96 16.79 -6.25
C PRO A 28 -11.77 16.06 -7.58
N LEU A 29 -11.01 16.65 -8.50
CA LEU A 29 -10.65 16.01 -9.78
C LEU A 29 -9.87 14.71 -9.53
N ILE A 30 -8.82 14.76 -8.69
CA ILE A 30 -8.02 13.57 -8.37
C ILE A 30 -8.84 12.50 -7.64
N LEU A 31 -9.75 12.90 -6.75
CA LEU A 31 -10.68 11.97 -6.11
C LEU A 31 -11.62 11.31 -7.13
N GLY A 32 -12.13 12.06 -8.10
CA GLY A 32 -12.93 11.54 -9.20
C GLY A 32 -12.17 10.56 -10.08
N VAL A 33 -10.92 10.87 -10.42
CA VAL A 33 -10.02 9.98 -11.16
C VAL A 33 -9.77 8.69 -10.37
N GLN A 34 -9.42 8.79 -9.08
CA GLN A 34 -9.20 7.62 -8.23
C GLN A 34 -10.45 6.73 -8.20
N LYS A 35 -11.64 7.31 -8.03
CA LYS A 35 -12.90 6.57 -8.04
C LYS A 35 -13.09 5.85 -9.39
N SER A 36 -12.94 6.57 -10.50
CA SER A 36 -13.09 6.00 -11.84
C SER A 36 -12.11 4.85 -12.11
N CYS A 37 -10.86 4.96 -11.64
CA CYS A 37 -9.89 3.88 -11.75
C CYS A 37 -10.29 2.65 -10.92
N LEU A 38 -10.77 2.85 -9.69
CA LEU A 38 -11.18 1.73 -8.83
C LEU A 38 -12.42 1.00 -9.37
N GLU A 39 -13.28 1.70 -10.10
CA GLU A 39 -14.47 1.15 -10.79
C GLU A 39 -14.15 0.48 -12.15
N GLU A 40 -12.92 0.59 -12.65
CA GLU A 40 -12.49 0.00 -13.92
C GLU A 40 -12.35 -1.53 -13.82
N LYS A 41 -12.88 -2.26 -14.80
CA LYS A 41 -12.79 -3.73 -14.87
C LYS A 41 -11.70 -4.19 -15.85
N ASN A 42 -11.36 -3.36 -16.83
CA ASN A 42 -10.32 -3.65 -17.80
C ASN A 42 -8.94 -3.34 -17.21
N ILE A 43 -8.27 -4.38 -16.72
CA ILE A 43 -6.95 -4.31 -16.08
C ILE A 43 -5.92 -3.65 -17.01
N MET A 44 -5.92 -3.97 -18.31
CA MET A 44 -4.96 -3.42 -19.28
C MET A 44 -5.20 -1.93 -19.54
N PHE A 45 -6.47 -1.51 -19.64
CA PHE A 45 -6.79 -0.09 -19.81
C PHE A 45 -6.35 0.71 -18.58
N ALA A 46 -6.63 0.19 -17.38
CA ALA A 46 -6.16 0.79 -16.14
C ALA A 46 -4.63 0.89 -16.11
N GLU A 47 -3.91 -0.20 -16.42
CA GLU A 47 -2.44 -0.26 -16.45
C GLU A 47 -1.83 0.86 -17.30
N GLN A 48 -2.37 1.09 -18.50
CA GLN A 48 -1.89 2.12 -19.42
C GLN A 48 -2.14 3.55 -18.91
N ALA A 49 -3.15 3.76 -18.05
CA ALA A 49 -3.45 5.07 -17.48
C ALA A 49 -2.54 5.42 -16.29
N PHE A 50 -2.14 4.45 -15.45
CA PHE A 50 -1.44 4.71 -14.18
C PHE A 50 -0.15 5.53 -14.32
N PRO A 51 0.79 5.25 -15.25
CA PRO A 51 2.02 6.02 -15.36
C PRO A 51 1.77 7.51 -15.60
N GLY A 52 0.80 7.84 -16.45
CA GLY A 52 0.39 9.23 -16.71
C GLY A 52 -0.22 9.89 -15.47
N LEU A 53 -1.07 9.16 -14.73
CA LEU A 53 -1.66 9.63 -13.48
C LEU A 53 -0.62 9.89 -12.39
N ILE A 54 0.37 9.00 -12.26
CA ILE A 54 1.50 9.18 -11.35
C ILE A 54 2.26 10.46 -11.70
N LYS A 55 2.62 10.66 -12.98
CA LYS A 55 3.36 11.86 -13.41
C LYS A 55 2.57 13.15 -13.25
N LEU A 56 1.26 13.11 -13.48
CA LEU A 56 0.39 14.24 -13.21
C LEU A 56 0.36 14.57 -11.71
N ALA A 57 0.18 13.57 -10.85
CA ALA A 57 0.19 13.76 -9.40
C ALA A 57 1.55 14.28 -8.90
N GLU A 58 2.67 13.80 -9.45
CA GLU A 58 4.01 14.31 -9.15
C GLU A 58 4.15 15.78 -9.54
N GLY A 59 3.74 16.16 -10.75
CA GLY A 59 3.81 17.55 -11.21
C GLY A 59 3.02 18.50 -10.30
N ILE A 60 1.84 18.07 -9.85
CA ILE A 60 1.03 18.84 -8.91
C ILE A 60 1.68 18.88 -7.52
N PHE A 61 2.21 17.75 -7.04
CA PHE A 61 2.94 17.70 -5.76
C PHE A 61 4.15 18.63 -5.76
N TYR A 62 4.97 18.64 -6.80
CA TYR A 62 6.14 19.53 -6.87
C TYR A 62 5.76 21.01 -7.02
N THR A 63 4.52 21.33 -7.40
CA THR A 63 3.98 22.69 -7.36
C THR A 63 3.67 23.15 -5.94
N GLU A 64 3.25 22.24 -5.05
CA GLU A 64 3.07 22.50 -3.62
C GLU A 64 3.49 21.29 -2.77
N PRO A 65 4.79 21.13 -2.47
CA PRO A 65 5.31 19.95 -1.75
C PRO A 65 4.79 19.81 -0.31
N SER A 66 4.13 20.85 0.21
CA SER A 66 3.49 20.84 1.53
C SER A 66 2.08 20.20 1.52
N SER A 67 1.61 19.72 0.37
CA SER A 67 0.29 19.07 0.27
C SER A 67 0.31 17.63 0.78
N VAL A 68 -0.18 17.45 2.01
CA VAL A 68 -0.43 16.11 2.61
C VAL A 68 -1.32 15.26 1.70
N PHE A 69 -2.29 15.87 1.01
CA PHE A 69 -3.19 15.16 0.10
C PHE A 69 -2.41 14.54 -1.06
N TYR A 70 -1.61 15.30 -1.80
CA TYR A 70 -0.87 14.78 -2.94
C TYR A 70 0.24 13.82 -2.54
N ALA A 71 0.92 14.05 -1.42
CA ALA A 71 1.88 13.09 -0.87
C ALA A 71 1.18 11.74 -0.56
N SER A 72 0.01 11.77 0.08
CA SER A 72 -0.77 10.55 0.37
C SER A 72 -1.22 9.84 -0.92
N LYS A 73 -1.67 10.61 -1.94
CA LYS A 73 -2.08 10.05 -3.24
C LYS A 73 -0.92 9.45 -4.02
N LEU A 74 0.27 10.05 -3.95
CA LEU A 74 1.46 9.46 -4.57
C LEU A 74 1.88 8.17 -3.87
N ALA A 75 1.77 8.11 -2.54
CA ALA A 75 1.98 6.86 -1.81
C ALA A 75 1.02 5.76 -2.28
N PHE A 76 -0.26 6.07 -2.39
CA PHE A 76 -1.28 5.19 -2.98
C PHE A 76 -0.91 4.75 -4.39
N LEU A 77 -0.69 5.70 -5.31
CA LEU A 77 -0.47 5.40 -6.73
C LEU A 77 0.77 4.54 -6.96
N TYR A 78 1.89 4.86 -6.30
CA TYR A 78 3.12 4.06 -6.43
C TYR A 78 2.95 2.64 -5.87
N GLY A 79 2.36 2.52 -4.68
CA GLY A 79 2.18 1.23 -4.01
C GLY A 79 1.19 0.33 -4.74
N ALA A 80 0.03 0.88 -5.10
CA ALA A 80 -1.02 0.17 -5.82
C ALA A 80 -0.58 -0.24 -7.23
N TYR A 81 0.09 0.66 -7.98
CA TYR A 81 0.60 0.33 -9.31
C TYR A 81 1.65 -0.78 -9.26
N CYS A 82 2.59 -0.69 -8.31
CA CYS A 82 3.60 -1.72 -8.14
C CYS A 82 2.97 -3.08 -7.85
N PHE A 83 2.08 -3.15 -6.86
CA PHE A 83 1.40 -4.38 -6.51
C PHE A 83 0.57 -4.96 -7.65
N ALA A 84 -0.16 -4.12 -8.37
CA ALA A 84 -1.10 -4.56 -9.39
C ALA A 84 -0.41 -5.04 -10.67
N TYR A 85 0.69 -4.39 -11.08
CA TYR A 85 1.24 -4.56 -12.43
C TYR A 85 2.72 -4.97 -12.48
N LEU A 86 3.51 -4.67 -11.45
CA LEU A 86 4.95 -4.98 -11.45
C LEU A 86 5.29 -6.20 -10.60
N ASP A 87 4.60 -6.35 -9.47
CA ASP A 87 4.97 -7.31 -8.43
C ASP A 87 4.45 -8.73 -8.74
N GLU A 88 5.25 -9.53 -9.45
CA GLU A 88 4.93 -10.92 -9.81
C GLU A 88 5.41 -11.96 -8.78
N THR A 89 5.66 -11.54 -7.55
CA THR A 89 6.19 -12.42 -6.49
C THR A 89 5.28 -13.62 -6.17
N PRO A 90 5.85 -14.81 -5.88
CA PRO A 90 7.29 -15.10 -5.78
C PRO A 90 7.99 -15.12 -7.15
N PHE A 91 9.23 -14.65 -7.17
CA PHE A 91 10.05 -14.59 -8.38
C PHE A 91 10.42 -16.01 -8.83
N ASP A 92 10.52 -16.19 -10.14
CA ASP A 92 11.12 -17.39 -10.70
C ASP A 92 12.64 -17.26 -10.59
N GLU A 93 13.27 -18.09 -9.73
CA GLU A 93 14.71 -18.11 -9.53
C GLU A 93 15.49 -18.50 -10.80
N PHE A 94 14.83 -19.12 -11.78
CA PHE A 94 15.42 -19.47 -13.08
C PHE A 94 15.27 -18.35 -14.13
N ASP A 95 14.53 -17.27 -13.84
CA ASP A 95 14.47 -16.10 -14.71
C ASP A 95 15.72 -15.22 -14.53
N ARG A 96 16.58 -15.15 -15.55
CA ARG A 96 17.77 -14.29 -15.55
C ARG A 96 17.47 -12.80 -15.39
N ASN A 97 16.24 -12.36 -15.66
CA ASN A 97 15.81 -10.98 -15.47
C ASN A 97 15.19 -10.71 -14.09
N SER A 98 15.11 -11.71 -13.21
CA SER A 98 14.47 -11.63 -11.89
C SER A 98 15.06 -10.52 -11.01
N GLU A 99 16.39 -10.37 -10.98
CA GLU A 99 17.04 -9.36 -10.14
C GLU A 99 16.71 -7.92 -10.59
N PHE A 100 16.72 -7.65 -11.90
CA PHE A 100 16.36 -6.32 -12.42
C PHE A 100 14.89 -5.98 -12.11
N LYS A 101 13.97 -6.94 -12.32
CA LYS A 101 12.56 -6.80 -11.98
C LYS A 101 12.37 -6.56 -10.48
N LYS A 102 13.09 -7.29 -9.63
CA LYS A 102 13.07 -7.13 -8.18
C LYS A 102 13.51 -5.73 -7.76
N GLN A 103 14.62 -5.22 -8.30
CA GLN A 103 15.07 -3.85 -8.01
C GLN A 103 14.05 -2.79 -8.47
N GLN A 104 13.39 -3.01 -9.61
CA GLN A 104 12.31 -2.14 -10.06
C GLN A 104 11.12 -2.14 -9.09
N ILE A 105 10.68 -3.32 -8.63
CA ILE A 105 9.61 -3.46 -7.64
C ILE A 105 9.98 -2.73 -6.33
N LEU A 106 11.18 -2.98 -5.82
CA LEU A 106 11.69 -2.32 -4.61
C LEU A 106 11.75 -0.81 -4.75
N ASP A 107 12.18 -0.28 -5.90
CA ASP A 107 12.17 1.16 -6.16
C ASP A 107 10.76 1.77 -6.09
N PHE A 108 9.76 1.13 -6.68
CA PHE A 108 8.37 1.62 -6.61
C PHE A 108 7.81 1.57 -5.19
N TYR A 109 8.04 0.49 -4.43
CA TYR A 109 7.61 0.43 -3.03
C TYR A 109 8.34 1.46 -2.16
N ARG A 110 9.64 1.68 -2.38
CA ARG A 110 10.40 2.73 -1.69
C ARG A 110 9.88 4.13 -2.00
N ARG A 111 9.46 4.41 -3.24
CA ARG A 111 8.80 5.68 -3.60
C ARG A 111 7.45 5.83 -2.92
N SER A 112 6.64 4.77 -2.85
CA SER A 112 5.39 4.77 -2.09
C SER A 112 5.63 5.10 -0.61
N LYS A 113 6.58 4.40 0.03
CA LYS A 113 7.02 4.63 1.40
C LYS A 113 7.52 6.06 1.62
N TYR A 114 8.33 6.58 0.70
CA TYR A 114 8.84 7.95 0.73
C TYR A 114 7.71 8.97 0.77
N PHE A 115 6.75 8.90 -0.15
CA PHE A 115 5.63 9.86 -0.18
C PHE A 115 4.70 9.72 1.02
N ALA A 116 4.51 8.51 1.55
CA ALA A 116 3.77 8.30 2.79
C ALA A 116 4.46 8.96 4.00
N LEU A 117 5.78 8.82 4.09
CA LEU A 117 6.60 9.50 5.10
C LEU A 117 6.56 11.02 4.93
N GLN A 118 6.59 11.54 3.70
CA GLN A 118 6.43 12.98 3.46
C GLN A 118 5.08 13.47 3.97
N ALA A 119 3.98 12.77 3.66
CA ALA A 119 2.64 13.12 4.12
C ALA A 119 2.55 13.20 5.66
N LEU A 120 3.14 12.22 6.36
CA LEU A 120 3.16 12.19 7.82
C LEU A 120 4.11 13.25 8.40
N SER A 121 5.28 13.47 7.80
CA SER A 121 6.30 14.43 8.28
C SER A 121 5.80 15.88 8.30
N LEU A 122 4.89 16.22 7.39
CA LEU A 122 4.24 17.54 7.35
C LEU A 122 3.40 17.84 8.60
N LYS A 123 2.92 16.81 9.30
CA LYS A 123 2.19 16.92 10.56
C LYS A 123 3.04 16.51 11.78
N HIS A 124 4.02 15.64 11.56
CA HIS A 124 4.83 14.99 12.59
C HIS A 124 6.31 15.07 12.24
N LYS A 125 6.97 16.18 12.57
CA LYS A 125 8.34 16.52 12.10
C LYS A 125 9.39 15.42 12.29
N ASN A 126 9.30 14.62 13.35
CA ASN A 126 10.28 13.58 13.68
C ASN A 126 9.81 12.16 13.35
N CYS A 127 8.71 12.00 12.60
CA CYS A 127 8.07 10.69 12.45
C CYS A 127 9.01 9.59 11.96
N GLN A 128 9.93 9.89 11.03
CA GLN A 128 10.89 8.91 10.55
C GLN A 128 11.82 8.45 11.68
N ALA A 129 12.40 9.36 12.46
CA ALA A 129 13.26 9.01 13.59
C ALA A 129 12.50 8.31 14.73
N ASP A 130 11.22 8.63 14.91
CA ASP A 130 10.37 8.01 15.92
C ASP A 130 9.94 6.59 15.53
N LEU A 131 9.73 6.32 14.24
CA LEU A 131 9.42 4.98 13.72
C LEU A 131 10.56 3.97 13.97
N TYR A 132 11.81 4.42 13.88
CA TYR A 132 12.98 3.56 14.11
C TYR A 132 13.34 3.39 15.60
N ASP A 133 12.67 4.11 16.50
CA ASP A 133 12.98 4.07 17.93
C ASP A 133 11.88 3.37 18.73
N LYS A 134 12.23 2.22 19.32
CA LYS A 134 11.31 1.38 20.11
C LYS A 134 10.66 2.12 21.29
N THR A 135 11.31 3.17 21.82
CA THR A 135 10.80 3.96 22.94
C THR A 135 9.87 5.10 22.50
N ARG A 136 9.96 5.54 21.25
CA ARG A 136 9.20 6.69 20.72
C ARG A 136 8.07 6.31 19.77
N ILE A 137 8.17 5.19 19.07
CA ILE A 137 7.19 4.77 18.05
C ILE A 137 5.75 4.77 18.59
N ASP A 138 5.51 4.25 19.80
CA ASP A 138 4.15 4.15 20.35
C ASP A 138 3.56 5.54 20.63
N LYS A 139 4.38 6.46 21.13
CA LYS A 139 3.97 7.85 21.33
C LYS A 139 3.70 8.56 20.01
N PHE A 140 4.54 8.32 18.99
CA PHE A 140 4.31 8.84 17.65
C PHE A 140 2.99 8.30 17.07
N LEU A 141 2.78 6.99 17.09
CA LEU A 141 1.55 6.37 16.56
C LEU A 141 0.31 6.91 17.29
N LEU A 142 0.34 7.04 18.62
CA LEU A 142 -0.78 7.65 19.36
C LEU A 142 -1.11 9.09 18.94
N SER A 143 -0.16 9.82 18.33
CA SER A 143 -0.40 11.17 17.79
C SER A 143 -1.00 11.18 16.39
N VAL A 144 -0.91 10.07 15.63
CA VAL A 144 -1.47 9.92 14.29
C VAL A 144 -2.98 9.72 14.36
N LYS A 145 -3.73 10.58 13.67
CA LYS A 145 -5.20 10.62 13.71
C LYS A 145 -5.84 9.91 12.52
N ASN A 146 -7.13 9.59 12.61
CA ASN A 146 -7.91 9.01 11.50
C ASN A 146 -7.84 9.82 10.18
N SER A 147 -7.69 11.15 10.24
CA SER A 147 -7.47 11.97 9.03
C SER A 147 -6.16 11.68 8.28
N GLU A 148 -5.30 10.82 8.82
CA GLU A 148 -4.00 10.43 8.31
C GLU A 148 -3.95 8.92 7.97
N SER A 149 -5.08 8.22 8.06
CA SER A 149 -5.17 6.77 7.83
C SER A 149 -4.64 6.35 6.48
N GLU A 150 -4.91 7.13 5.42
CA GLU A 150 -4.38 6.85 4.08
C GLU A 150 -2.84 6.84 4.07
N ALA A 151 -2.20 7.90 4.58
CA ALA A 151 -0.74 7.97 4.63
C ALA A 151 -0.15 6.85 5.50
N LEU A 152 -0.74 6.59 6.66
CA LEU A 152 -0.28 5.54 7.56
C LEU A 152 -0.42 4.14 6.95
N PHE A 153 -1.55 3.86 6.30
CA PHE A 153 -1.78 2.58 5.63
C PHE A 153 -0.80 2.38 4.49
N TRP A 154 -0.61 3.36 3.60
CA TRP A 154 0.31 3.22 2.48
C TRP A 154 1.77 3.17 2.92
N LEU A 155 2.14 3.82 4.03
CA LEU A 155 3.44 3.60 4.68
C LEU A 155 3.59 2.14 5.13
N CYS A 156 2.60 1.62 5.85
CA CYS A 156 2.60 0.24 6.34
C CYS A 156 2.67 -0.78 5.19
N PHE A 157 1.79 -0.63 4.20
CA PHE A 157 1.70 -1.51 3.03
C PHE A 157 3.01 -1.52 2.25
N SER A 158 3.50 -0.35 1.84
CA SER A 158 4.70 -0.24 1.01
C SER A 158 5.94 -0.79 1.72
N TRP A 159 6.06 -0.56 3.02
CA TRP A 159 7.16 -1.07 3.82
C TRP A 159 7.05 -2.58 4.06
N ALA A 160 5.85 -3.10 4.30
CA ALA A 160 5.62 -4.54 4.39
C ALA A 160 5.99 -5.25 3.07
N MET A 161 5.58 -4.67 1.93
CA MET A 161 5.90 -5.22 0.62
C MET A 161 7.39 -5.14 0.30
N GLU A 162 8.07 -4.03 0.64
CA GLU A 162 9.54 -3.92 0.52
C GLU A 162 10.26 -5.07 1.26
N ILE A 163 9.79 -5.40 2.48
CA ILE A 163 10.34 -6.51 3.28
C ILE A 163 9.96 -7.86 2.68
N PHE A 164 8.70 -8.07 2.28
CA PHE A 164 8.25 -9.34 1.68
C PHE A 164 8.91 -9.65 0.34
N THR A 165 9.34 -8.64 -0.40
CA THR A 165 10.15 -8.78 -1.62
C THR A 165 11.62 -9.15 -1.31
N SER A 166 12.08 -8.99 -0.07
CA SER A 166 13.48 -9.17 0.36
C SER A 166 13.60 -9.98 1.66
N LEU A 167 12.80 -11.05 1.82
CA LEU A 167 12.73 -11.83 3.07
C LEU A 167 14.06 -12.50 3.44
N GLU A 168 14.94 -12.71 2.45
CA GLU A 168 16.29 -13.23 2.64
C GLU A 168 17.30 -12.19 3.13
N ASP A 169 16.98 -10.89 3.11
CA ASP A 169 17.84 -9.83 3.64
C ASP A 169 17.63 -9.67 5.17
N PRO A 170 18.62 -9.98 6.02
CA PRO A 170 18.51 -9.80 7.47
C PRO A 170 18.19 -8.36 7.88
N LYS A 171 18.61 -7.38 7.09
CA LYS A 171 18.31 -5.97 7.34
C LYS A 171 16.81 -5.70 7.19
N ALA A 172 16.17 -6.24 6.16
CA ALA A 172 14.73 -6.12 5.95
C ALA A 172 13.96 -6.76 7.12
N LEU A 173 14.39 -7.95 7.56
CA LEU A 173 13.77 -8.66 8.70
C LEU A 173 13.87 -7.87 10.01
N SER A 174 14.95 -7.10 10.20
CA SER A 174 15.15 -6.29 11.42
C SER A 174 14.11 -5.17 11.60
N GLU A 175 13.38 -4.81 10.55
CA GLU A 175 12.35 -3.76 10.55
C GLU A 175 10.92 -4.31 10.72
N LEU A 176 10.73 -5.64 10.78
CA LEU A 176 9.40 -6.27 10.86
C LEU A 176 8.56 -5.81 12.06
N TRP A 177 9.18 -5.54 13.21
CA TRP A 177 8.48 -5.03 14.39
C TRP A 177 7.82 -3.66 14.16
N ILE A 178 8.34 -2.86 13.21
CA ILE A 178 7.74 -1.58 12.81
C ILE A 178 6.44 -1.83 12.04
N ILE A 179 6.43 -2.83 11.15
CA ILE A 179 5.25 -3.21 10.37
C ILE A 179 4.11 -3.64 11.27
N GLU A 180 4.39 -4.48 12.27
CA GLU A 180 3.37 -4.90 13.23
C GLU A 180 2.73 -3.70 13.94
N LYS A 181 3.55 -2.78 14.46
CA LYS A 181 3.06 -1.57 15.15
C LYS A 181 2.27 -0.65 14.22
N LEU A 182 2.75 -0.43 13.00
CA LEU A 182 2.07 0.35 11.97
C LEU A 182 0.70 -0.26 11.62
N ALA A 183 0.65 -1.57 11.38
CA ALA A 183 -0.56 -2.25 10.97
C ALA A 183 -1.59 -2.31 12.10
N LEU A 184 -1.15 -2.61 13.34
CA LEU A 184 -2.01 -2.56 14.53
C LEU A 184 -2.61 -1.16 14.72
N HIS A 185 -1.80 -0.10 14.61
CA HIS A 185 -2.31 1.26 14.75
C HIS A 185 -3.25 1.66 13.61
N SER A 186 -2.90 1.34 12.38
CA SER A 186 -3.74 1.55 11.18
C SER A 186 -5.11 0.90 11.34
N SER A 187 -5.13 -0.36 11.80
CA SER A 187 -6.34 -1.12 12.07
C SER A 187 -7.22 -0.55 13.18
N ARG A 188 -6.64 0.24 14.10
CA ARG A 188 -7.37 0.87 15.20
C ARG A 188 -7.98 2.21 14.77
N ILE A 189 -7.24 3.03 14.02
CA ILE A 189 -7.70 4.38 13.68
C ILE A 189 -8.69 4.39 12.54
N ASP A 190 -8.61 3.43 11.61
CA ASP A 190 -9.57 3.27 10.51
C ASP A 190 -9.63 1.80 10.08
N PRO A 191 -10.41 0.97 10.80
CA PRO A 191 -10.46 -0.47 10.57
C PRO A 191 -11.04 -0.85 9.20
N GLU A 192 -11.82 0.02 8.56
CA GLU A 192 -12.43 -0.23 7.26
C GLU A 192 -11.57 0.26 6.09
N TYR A 193 -10.50 1.02 6.37
CA TYR A 193 -9.64 1.57 5.32
C TYR A 193 -9.17 0.48 4.36
N PHE A 194 -9.37 0.74 3.07
CA PHE A 194 -9.00 -0.16 1.98
C PHE A 194 -9.55 -1.59 2.17
N CYS A 195 -10.83 -1.70 2.57
CA CYS A 195 -11.53 -2.97 2.79
C CYS A 195 -10.90 -3.84 3.89
N GLY A 196 -10.54 -3.24 5.02
CA GLY A 196 -9.87 -3.95 6.12
C GLY A 196 -8.41 -4.28 5.81
N GLY A 197 -7.75 -3.47 4.98
CA GLY A 197 -6.41 -3.77 4.47
C GLY A 197 -5.37 -3.96 5.56
N ALA A 198 -5.47 -3.23 6.68
CA ALA A 198 -4.53 -3.36 7.80
C ALA A 198 -4.57 -4.76 8.44
N PHE A 199 -5.76 -5.38 8.53
CA PHE A 199 -5.89 -6.77 8.99
C PHE A 199 -5.32 -7.76 7.99
N SER A 200 -5.46 -7.51 6.69
CA SER A 200 -4.81 -8.31 5.66
C SER A 200 -3.27 -8.24 5.77
N ILE A 201 -2.71 -7.06 6.06
CA ILE A 201 -1.26 -6.92 6.32
C ILE A 201 -0.85 -7.72 7.57
N LEU A 202 -1.63 -7.67 8.65
CA LEU A 202 -1.35 -8.44 9.87
C LEU A 202 -1.46 -9.97 9.64
N ALA A 203 -2.43 -10.41 8.84
CA ALA A 203 -2.56 -11.80 8.45
C ALA A 203 -1.33 -12.27 7.66
N ALA A 204 -0.88 -11.47 6.69
CA ALA A 204 0.36 -11.75 5.96
C ALA A 204 1.60 -11.71 6.87
N TYR A 205 1.69 -10.74 7.78
CA TYR A 205 2.82 -10.58 8.71
C TYR A 205 3.07 -11.83 9.56
N TRP A 206 1.98 -12.39 10.12
CA TRP A 206 2.04 -13.59 10.95
C TRP A 206 2.07 -14.88 10.12
N GLY A 207 1.53 -14.87 8.91
CA GLY A 207 1.45 -16.03 8.03
C GLY A 207 2.73 -16.29 7.23
N ALA A 208 3.40 -15.25 6.74
CA ALA A 208 4.47 -15.34 5.75
C ALA A 208 5.75 -16.06 6.24
N ARG A 209 5.78 -16.48 7.51
CA ARG A 209 6.88 -17.19 8.17
C ARG A 209 6.30 -18.33 8.97
N SER A 210 7.04 -19.44 9.08
CA SER A 210 6.66 -20.52 9.99
C SER A 210 6.74 -20.08 11.45
N ASP A 211 6.10 -20.82 12.35
CA ASP A 211 6.15 -20.55 13.80
C ASP A 211 7.61 -20.55 14.31
N LEU A 212 8.47 -21.41 13.74
CA LEU A 212 9.90 -21.47 14.06
C LEU A 212 10.65 -20.17 13.67
N LEU A 213 10.19 -19.47 12.64
CA LEU A 213 10.80 -18.23 12.14
C LEU A 213 10.05 -16.96 12.62
N GLY A 214 9.31 -17.09 13.72
CA GLY A 214 8.60 -15.97 14.35
C GLY A 214 7.27 -15.59 13.68
N GLY A 215 6.72 -16.47 12.85
CA GLY A 215 5.32 -16.42 12.45
C GLY A 215 4.38 -16.94 13.53
N SER A 216 3.08 -16.93 13.24
CA SER A 216 2.07 -17.54 14.09
C SER A 216 0.86 -17.92 13.26
N SER A 217 0.69 -19.22 13.04
CA SER A 217 -0.47 -19.80 12.37
C SER A 217 -1.80 -19.30 12.95
N GLU A 218 -1.91 -19.24 14.27
CA GLU A 218 -3.09 -18.81 15.02
C GLU A 218 -3.40 -17.32 14.78
N LYS A 219 -2.42 -16.43 15.01
CA LYS A 219 -2.60 -15.00 14.79
C LYS A 219 -2.90 -14.67 13.33
N ALA A 220 -2.27 -15.37 12.39
CA ALA A 220 -2.55 -15.19 10.97
C ALA A 220 -4.03 -15.49 10.65
N ARG A 221 -4.61 -16.52 11.26
CA ARG A 221 -6.04 -16.87 11.12
C ARG A 221 -6.96 -15.86 11.79
N GLU A 222 -6.60 -15.40 12.99
CA GLU A 222 -7.35 -14.35 13.69
C GLU A 222 -7.44 -13.09 12.84
N PHE A 223 -6.30 -12.60 12.35
CA PHE A 223 -6.29 -11.39 11.51
C PHE A 223 -6.92 -11.59 10.14
N TYR A 224 -6.84 -12.79 9.55
CA TYR A 224 -7.59 -13.11 8.34
C TYR A 224 -9.10 -13.03 8.59
N SER A 225 -9.60 -13.58 9.71
CA SER A 225 -11.01 -13.48 10.09
C SER A 225 -11.46 -12.03 10.27
N ARG A 226 -10.65 -11.21 10.96
CA ARG A 226 -10.90 -9.77 11.08
C ARG A 226 -10.86 -9.05 9.73
N ALA A 227 -9.96 -9.43 8.84
CA ALA A 227 -9.90 -8.87 7.50
C ALA A 227 -11.23 -9.14 6.76
N LEU A 228 -11.78 -10.36 6.84
CA LEU A 228 -13.07 -10.68 6.24
C LEU A 228 -14.23 -9.87 6.86
N GLU A 229 -14.25 -9.70 8.18
CA GLU A 229 -15.25 -8.92 8.90
C GLU A 229 -15.33 -7.47 8.37
N TYR A 230 -14.20 -6.77 8.33
CA TYR A 230 -14.15 -5.36 7.89
C TYR A 230 -14.17 -5.20 6.37
N ASN A 231 -13.83 -6.25 5.62
CA ASN A 231 -13.93 -6.27 4.17
C ASN A 231 -15.39 -6.25 3.68
N LYS A 232 -16.33 -6.83 4.45
CA LYS A 232 -17.76 -6.91 4.12
C LYS A 232 -18.02 -7.49 2.72
N ASN A 233 -17.22 -8.49 2.33
CA ASN A 233 -17.28 -9.14 1.01
C ASN A 233 -17.12 -8.18 -0.19
N ARG A 234 -16.43 -7.05 0.01
CA ARG A 234 -16.20 -6.04 -1.04
C ARG A 234 -14.96 -6.36 -1.88
N SER A 235 -13.96 -7.02 -1.31
CA SER A 235 -12.70 -7.25 -2.00
C SER A 235 -12.10 -8.63 -1.75
N LEU A 236 -11.44 -9.17 -2.77
CA LEU A 236 -10.71 -10.44 -2.73
C LEU A 236 -9.35 -10.39 -2.01
N ILE A 237 -8.90 -9.21 -1.56
CA ILE A 237 -7.58 -9.05 -0.90
C ILE A 237 -7.36 -10.07 0.23
N PRO A 238 -8.28 -10.26 1.21
CA PRO A 238 -8.03 -11.19 2.31
C PRO A 238 -7.82 -12.63 1.83
N HIS A 239 -8.59 -13.07 0.84
CA HIS A 239 -8.49 -14.43 0.29
C HIS A 239 -7.15 -14.65 -0.41
N TYR A 240 -6.70 -13.69 -1.22
CA TYR A 240 -5.39 -13.76 -1.86
C TYR A 240 -4.25 -13.76 -0.85
N VAL A 241 -4.37 -12.95 0.21
CA VAL A 241 -3.39 -12.96 1.30
C VAL A 241 -3.34 -14.31 2.00
N ASN A 242 -4.48 -14.92 2.31
CA ASN A 242 -4.53 -16.25 2.91
C ASN A 242 -3.89 -17.30 1.99
N MET A 243 -4.26 -17.28 0.70
CA MET A 243 -3.74 -18.20 -0.30
C MET A 243 -2.22 -18.11 -0.40
N ARG A 244 -1.69 -16.89 -0.47
CA ARG A 244 -0.26 -16.65 -0.71
C ARG A 244 0.61 -16.79 0.53
N TYR A 245 0.18 -16.21 1.64
CA TYR A 245 1.03 -16.08 2.82
C TYR A 245 0.71 -17.07 3.93
N ILE A 246 -0.42 -17.77 3.89
CA ILE A 246 -0.82 -18.70 4.95
C ILE A 246 -0.83 -20.13 4.42
N SER A 247 -1.56 -20.40 3.34
CA SER A 247 -1.74 -21.77 2.83
C SER A 247 -0.45 -22.37 2.29
N ILE A 248 0.36 -21.60 1.57
CA ILE A 248 1.69 -22.04 1.09
C ILE A 248 2.62 -22.37 2.26
N VAL A 249 2.78 -21.44 3.22
CA VAL A 249 3.70 -21.63 4.37
C VAL A 249 3.31 -22.80 5.26
N LYS A 250 2.01 -23.13 5.30
CA LYS A 250 1.47 -24.28 6.04
C LYS A 250 1.41 -25.56 5.21
N GLU A 251 1.90 -25.55 3.97
CA GLU A 251 1.87 -26.69 3.05
C GLU A 251 0.44 -27.27 2.87
N ASN A 252 -0.59 -26.42 2.96
CA ASN A 252 -1.99 -26.82 2.83
C ASN A 252 -2.51 -26.62 1.40
N ALA A 253 -2.23 -27.59 0.53
CA ALA A 253 -2.64 -27.56 -0.88
C ALA A 253 -4.17 -27.51 -1.07
N SER A 254 -4.95 -28.20 -0.24
CA SER A 254 -6.42 -28.20 -0.33
C SER A 254 -6.99 -26.80 -0.12
N GLU A 255 -6.53 -26.11 0.93
CA GLU A 255 -6.98 -24.74 1.18
C GLU A 255 -6.55 -23.77 0.07
N PHE A 256 -5.33 -23.94 -0.46
CA PHE A 256 -4.83 -23.13 -1.56
C PHE A 256 -5.72 -23.27 -2.81
N GLU A 257 -6.14 -24.49 -3.15
CA GLU A 257 -7.06 -24.78 -4.25
C GLU A 257 -8.46 -24.18 -4.01
N ASP A 258 -9.01 -24.37 -2.81
CA ASP A 258 -10.32 -23.83 -2.45
C ASP A 258 -10.34 -22.30 -2.55
N LEU A 259 -9.28 -21.62 -2.10
CA LEU A 259 -9.15 -20.17 -2.22
C LEU A 259 -9.03 -19.73 -3.68
N ALA A 260 -8.28 -20.44 -4.51
CA ALA A 260 -8.17 -20.13 -5.94
C ALA A 260 -9.52 -20.25 -6.65
N ALA A 261 -10.29 -21.30 -6.33
CA ALA A 261 -11.64 -21.49 -6.86
C ALA A 261 -12.59 -20.39 -6.38
N ASN A 262 -12.56 -20.06 -5.08
CA ASN A 262 -13.37 -18.98 -4.50
C ASN A 262 -13.06 -17.63 -5.14
N ILE A 263 -11.78 -17.30 -5.34
CA ILE A 263 -11.35 -16.07 -6.01
C ILE A 263 -11.85 -16.01 -7.46
N SER A 264 -11.77 -17.14 -8.19
CA SER A 264 -12.18 -17.21 -9.59
C SER A 264 -13.69 -17.05 -9.76
N ASN A 265 -14.48 -17.62 -8.84
CA ASN A 265 -15.94 -17.57 -8.86
C ASN A 265 -16.52 -16.30 -8.22
N PHE A 266 -15.67 -15.42 -7.68
CA PHE A 266 -16.12 -14.23 -6.98
C PHE A 266 -16.80 -13.23 -7.92
N ASN A 267 -18.03 -12.87 -7.56
CA ASN A 267 -18.79 -11.82 -8.20
C ASN A 267 -18.98 -10.67 -7.21
N ALA A 268 -18.34 -9.54 -7.48
CA ALA A 268 -18.36 -8.40 -6.59
C ALA A 268 -19.76 -7.77 -6.56
N GLY A 269 -20.29 -7.51 -5.37
CA GLY A 269 -21.54 -6.74 -5.20
C GLY A 269 -21.36 -5.22 -5.37
N SER A 270 -20.11 -4.72 -5.31
CA SER A 270 -19.79 -3.29 -5.39
C SER A 270 -18.93 -2.97 -6.62
N SER A 271 -19.19 -1.82 -7.25
CA SER A 271 -18.35 -1.30 -8.33
C SER A 271 -17.04 -0.69 -7.82
N ASP A 272 -17.00 -0.15 -6.60
CA ASP A 272 -15.89 0.67 -6.10
C ASP A 272 -14.58 -0.10 -5.77
N THR A 273 -14.60 -1.42 -5.93
CA THR A 273 -13.45 -2.32 -5.77
C THR A 273 -13.24 -3.19 -7.01
N ALA A 274 -13.89 -2.86 -8.14
CA ALA A 274 -13.84 -3.66 -9.36
C ALA A 274 -12.40 -3.91 -9.82
N LEU A 275 -11.58 -2.85 -9.95
CA LEU A 275 -10.19 -3.00 -10.41
C LEU A 275 -9.37 -3.85 -9.44
N ILE A 276 -9.54 -3.62 -8.13
CA ILE A 276 -8.86 -4.39 -7.09
C ILE A 276 -9.16 -5.88 -7.27
N ASN A 277 -10.43 -6.23 -7.46
CA ASN A 277 -10.85 -7.62 -7.58
C ASN A 277 -10.35 -8.27 -8.87
N GLU A 278 -10.37 -7.56 -10.00
CA GLU A 278 -9.84 -8.07 -11.27
C GLU A 278 -8.32 -8.26 -11.21
N VAL A 279 -7.59 -7.34 -10.59
CA VAL A 279 -6.16 -7.49 -10.30
C VAL A 279 -5.91 -8.73 -9.43
N ILE A 280 -6.65 -8.90 -8.34
CA ILE A 280 -6.46 -10.05 -7.44
C ILE A 280 -6.76 -11.37 -8.15
N LYS A 281 -7.80 -11.45 -8.99
CA LYS A 281 -8.06 -12.63 -9.83
C LYS A 281 -6.88 -12.96 -10.72
N LYS A 282 -6.34 -11.97 -11.46
CA LYS A 282 -5.15 -12.16 -12.31
C LYS A 282 -3.96 -12.68 -11.49
N LYS A 283 -3.71 -12.11 -10.31
CA LYS A 283 -2.62 -12.54 -9.43
C LYS A 283 -2.83 -13.95 -8.87
N ALA A 284 -4.07 -14.31 -8.50
CA ALA A 284 -4.39 -15.65 -8.00
C ALA A 284 -4.20 -16.71 -9.10
N VAL A 285 -4.59 -16.44 -10.34
CA VAL A 285 -4.34 -17.33 -11.49
C VAL A 285 -2.84 -17.55 -11.70
N SER A 286 -2.05 -16.48 -11.68
CA SER A 286 -0.59 -16.58 -11.82
C SER A 286 0.08 -17.32 -10.65
N LEU A 287 -0.42 -17.15 -9.44
CA LEU A 287 0.06 -17.89 -8.27
C LEU A 287 -0.31 -19.36 -8.36
N PHE A 288 -1.55 -19.67 -8.77
CA PHE A 288 -2.06 -21.02 -8.93
C PHE A 288 -1.30 -21.80 -10.01
N SER A 289 -0.91 -21.16 -11.12
CA SER A 289 -0.11 -21.82 -12.17
C SER A 289 1.28 -22.25 -11.70
N LYS A 290 1.74 -21.78 -10.52
CA LYS A 290 3.01 -22.15 -9.89
C LYS A 290 2.82 -23.15 -8.73
N LYS A 291 1.63 -23.73 -8.56
CA LYS A 291 1.29 -24.61 -7.42
C LYS A 291 2.34 -25.70 -7.16
N ASP A 292 2.78 -26.40 -8.21
CA ASP A 292 3.73 -27.52 -8.11
C ASP A 292 5.13 -27.10 -7.62
N ASN A 293 5.42 -25.80 -7.57
CA ASN A 293 6.65 -25.27 -6.98
C ASN A 293 6.55 -25.10 -5.45
N PHE A 294 5.35 -25.18 -4.89
CA PHE A 294 5.08 -24.90 -3.47
C PHE A 294 4.70 -26.14 -2.66
N PHE A 295 4.14 -27.18 -3.29
CA PHE A 295 3.57 -28.36 -2.64
C PHE A 295 4.03 -29.66 -3.31
#